data_AF-A0A9E4HUL2-F1
#
_entry.id   AF-A0A9E4HUL2-F1
#
_cell.length_a   1.000
_cell.length_b   1.000
_cell.length_c   1.000
_cell.angle_alpha   90.00
_cell.angle_beta   90.00
_cell.angle_gamma   90.00
#
_symmetry.space_group_name_H-M   'P 1'
#
loop_
_entity.id
_entity.type
_entity.pdbx_description
1 polymer ?
#
loop_
_entity_poly.entity_id
_entity_poly.type
_entity_poly.pdbx_seq_one_letter_code
_entity_poly.pdbx_strand_id
1 'polypeptide(L)'
;GLDITQKIRCCGDDFKGLISSSPEIGAFLHQISDFYIKFYHGVVGEFVCLMHDPTAVLSITDHHLISYEEMPIEIITEGEKIGMTIPATDPGRRPVKVAMAADNDAIIKTFLDICGESDTIKNHRLQDNHSTG
;
A
#
# COMPACT_ATOMS: atom_id res chain seq x y z
N GLY A 1 -2.84 6.49 8.09
CA GLY A 1 -3.84 5.45 8.42
C GLY A 1 -4.89 5.39 7.32
N LEU A 2 -6.10 4.92 7.65
CA LEU A 2 -7.20 4.82 6.67
C LEU A 2 -7.57 6.15 6.03
N ASP A 3 -7.35 7.28 6.71
CA ASP A 3 -7.64 8.64 6.22
C ASP A 3 -7.05 8.94 4.83
N ILE A 4 -5.96 8.26 4.49
CA ILE A 4 -5.23 8.37 3.22
C ILE A 4 -5.35 7.11 2.39
N THR A 5 -5.06 5.95 2.98
CA THR A 5 -4.86 4.74 2.19
C THR A 5 -6.13 4.22 1.51
N GLN A 6 -7.32 4.52 2.04
CA GLN A 6 -8.60 4.15 1.40
C GLN A 6 -8.93 5.00 0.15
N LYS A 7 -8.20 6.10 -0.07
CA LYS A 7 -8.36 6.99 -1.22
C LYS A 7 -7.43 6.63 -2.38
N ILE A 8 -6.42 5.79 -2.12
CA ILE A 8 -5.48 5.30 -3.13
C ILE A 8 -6.03 3.98 -3.65
N ARG A 9 -6.52 3.98 -4.89
CA ARG A 9 -7.34 2.91 -5.44
C ARG A 9 -6.76 2.45 -6.77
N CYS A 10 -6.51 1.14 -6.88
CA CYS A 10 -6.29 0.48 -8.16
C CYS A 10 -7.56 -0.26 -8.58
N CYS A 11 -7.71 -0.51 -9.88
CA CYS A 11 -8.77 -1.34 -10.45
C CYS A 11 -8.18 -2.59 -11.12
N GLY A 12 -9.05 -3.49 -11.59
CA GLY A 12 -8.61 -4.73 -12.25
C GLY A 12 -7.76 -4.48 -13.50
N ASP A 13 -8.03 -3.41 -14.25
CA ASP A 13 -7.29 -3.08 -15.47
C ASP A 13 -5.84 -2.67 -15.17
N ASP A 14 -5.57 -2.01 -14.04
CA ASP A 14 -4.22 -1.67 -13.60
C ASP A 14 -3.37 -2.92 -13.42
N PHE A 15 -3.92 -3.95 -12.75
CA PHE A 15 -3.22 -5.22 -12.55
C PHE A 15 -3.14 -6.06 -13.82
N LYS A 16 -4.14 -5.98 -14.71
CA LYS A 16 -4.11 -6.67 -16.00
C LYS A 16 -2.94 -6.19 -16.87
N GLY A 17 -2.59 -4.91 -16.78
CA GLY A 17 -1.41 -4.35 -17.46
C GLY A 17 -0.11 -5.06 -17.09
N LEU A 18 0.05 -5.48 -15.83
CA LEU A 18 1.26 -6.11 -15.31
C LEU A 18 1.59 -7.46 -15.96
N ILE A 19 0.60 -8.16 -16.53
CA ILE A 19 0.81 -9.45 -17.21
C ILE A 19 1.79 -9.30 -18.38
N SER A 20 1.79 -8.14 -19.03
CA SER A 20 2.66 -7.90 -20.19
C SER A 20 4.12 -7.65 -19.81
N SER A 21 4.37 -6.95 -18.70
CA SER A 21 5.72 -6.58 -18.24
C SER A 21 6.33 -7.61 -17.27
N SER A 22 5.50 -8.33 -16.51
CA SER A 22 5.88 -9.32 -15.51
C SER A 22 4.96 -10.56 -15.64
N PRO A 23 5.18 -11.43 -16.65
CA PRO A 23 4.22 -12.49 -16.98
C PRO A 23 3.93 -13.52 -15.89
N GLU A 24 4.84 -13.76 -14.95
CA GLU A 24 4.65 -14.72 -13.86
C GLU A 24 4.16 -14.00 -12.59
N ILE A 25 4.95 -13.09 -12.03
CA ILE A 25 4.56 -12.38 -10.80
C ILE A 25 3.39 -11.42 -11.07
N GLY A 26 3.40 -10.68 -12.19
CA GLY A 26 2.29 -9.80 -12.57
C GLY A 26 0.99 -10.56 -12.84
N ALA A 27 1.04 -11.74 -13.46
CA ALA A 27 -0.15 -12.59 -13.60
C ALA A 27 -0.67 -13.10 -12.26
N PHE A 28 0.22 -13.46 -11.33
CA PHE A 28 -0.16 -13.79 -9.97
C PHE A 28 -0.84 -12.60 -9.26
N LEU A 29 -0.26 -11.39 -9.36
CA LEU A 29 -0.84 -10.17 -8.79
C LEU A 29 -2.23 -9.85 -9.36
N HIS A 30 -2.43 -10.03 -10.67
CA HIS A 30 -3.75 -9.90 -11.30
C HIS A 30 -4.76 -10.92 -10.74
N GLN A 31 -4.35 -12.18 -10.55
CA GLN A 31 -5.25 -13.21 -10.01
C GLN A 31 -5.66 -12.93 -8.56
N ILE A 32 -4.71 -12.56 -7.69
CA ILE A 32 -5.04 -12.30 -6.27
C ILE A 32 -5.84 -11.00 -6.10
N SER A 33 -5.57 -9.99 -6.92
CA SER A 33 -6.28 -8.71 -6.86
C SER A 33 -7.74 -8.86 -7.30
N ASP A 34 -8.05 -9.73 -8.27
CA ASP A 34 -9.43 -10.02 -8.68
C ASP A 34 -10.28 -10.56 -7.51
N PHE A 35 -9.72 -11.47 -6.70
CA PHE A 35 -10.39 -11.94 -5.47
C PHE A 35 -10.64 -10.80 -4.47
N TYR A 36 -9.62 -9.96 -4.24
CA TYR A 36 -9.70 -8.83 -3.31
C TYR A 36 -10.71 -7.77 -3.76
N ILE A 37 -10.73 -7.45 -5.05
CA ILE A 37 -11.64 -6.50 -5.68
C ILE A 37 -13.10 -6.98 -5.55
N LYS A 38 -13.35 -8.27 -5.79
CA LYS A 38 -14.70 -8.86 -5.63
C LYS A 38 -15.19 -8.80 -4.19
N PHE A 39 -14.31 -9.00 -3.22
CA PHE A 39 -14.63 -8.83 -1.80
C PHE A 39 -15.02 -7.38 -1.50
N TYR A 40 -14.22 -6.40 -1.93
CA TYR A 40 -14.51 -4.98 -1.68
C TYR A 40 -15.77 -4.48 -2.38
N HIS A 41 -16.12 -5.00 -3.55
CA HIS A 41 -17.40 -4.71 -4.18
C HIS A 41 -18.59 -5.01 -3.24
N GLY A 42 -18.52 -6.11 -2.46
CA GLY A 42 -19.53 -6.43 -1.46
C GLY A 42 -19.57 -5.51 -0.24
N VAL A 43 -18.48 -4.79 0.04
CA VAL A 43 -18.32 -3.93 1.24
C VAL A 43 -18.57 -2.46 0.92
N VAL A 44 -18.05 -1.97 -0.22
CA VAL A 44 -18.06 -0.55 -0.60
C VAL A 44 -18.84 -0.27 -1.89
N GLY A 45 -19.37 -1.30 -2.57
CA GLY A 45 -20.16 -1.15 -3.80
C GLY A 45 -19.33 -0.84 -5.06
N GLU A 46 -18.00 -0.89 -4.97
CA GLU A 46 -17.07 -0.57 -6.06
C GLU A 46 -16.07 -1.69 -6.30
N PHE A 47 -15.69 -1.92 -7.56
CA PHE A 47 -14.65 -2.88 -7.95
C PHE A 47 -13.25 -2.25 -7.84
N VAL A 48 -12.79 -2.05 -6.60
CA VAL A 48 -11.51 -1.38 -6.31
C VAL A 48 -10.63 -2.19 -5.37
N CYS A 49 -9.32 -2.04 -5.53
CA CYS A 49 -8.28 -2.50 -4.62
C CYS A 49 -7.73 -1.30 -3.86
N LEU A 50 -7.90 -1.29 -2.53
CA LEU A 50 -7.38 -0.24 -1.66
C LEU A 50 -5.91 -0.50 -1.33
N MET A 51 -5.06 0.49 -1.58
CA MET A 51 -3.61 0.34 -1.51
C MET A 51 -3.05 0.58 -0.10
N HIS A 52 -3.55 -0.14 0.91
CA HIS A 52 -3.13 0.05 2.30
C HIS A 52 -1.64 -0.23 2.53
N ASP A 53 -1.24 -1.49 2.36
CA ASP A 53 0.09 -1.95 2.71
C ASP A 53 1.17 -1.47 1.73
N PRO A 54 0.93 -1.43 0.40
CA PRO A 54 1.91 -0.84 -0.52
C PRO A 54 2.22 0.62 -0.20
N THR A 55 1.21 1.42 0.20
CA THR A 55 1.44 2.81 0.60
C THR A 55 2.31 2.90 1.85
N ALA A 56 2.22 1.95 2.79
CA ALA A 56 3.07 1.93 3.98
C ALA A 56 4.56 1.67 3.64
N VAL A 57 4.83 0.87 2.60
CA VAL A 57 6.21 0.68 2.10
C VAL A 57 6.72 1.95 1.41
N LEU A 58 5.89 2.52 0.52
CA LEU A 58 6.21 3.74 -0.21
C LEU A 58 6.36 4.97 0.71
N SER A 59 5.74 4.94 1.90
CA SER A 59 5.93 5.96 2.92
C SER A 59 7.38 6.05 3.41
N ILE A 60 8.16 4.99 3.21
CA ILE A 60 9.58 4.89 3.58
C ILE A 60 10.47 5.12 2.36
N THR A 61 10.21 4.42 1.24
CA THR A 61 11.07 4.48 0.04
C THR A 61 10.87 5.75 -0.77
N ASP A 62 9.66 6.30 -0.76
CA ASP A 62 9.21 7.40 -1.60
C ASP A 62 8.52 8.46 -0.74
N HIS A 63 9.15 8.82 0.38
CA HIS A 63 8.58 9.71 1.41
C HIS A 63 8.09 11.07 0.87
N HIS A 64 8.58 11.52 -0.29
CA HIS A 64 8.13 12.76 -0.94
C HIS A 64 6.69 12.69 -1.49
N LEU A 65 6.13 11.49 -1.65
CA LEU A 65 4.76 11.27 -2.13
C LEU A 65 3.69 11.45 -1.04
N ILE A 66 4.10 11.60 0.23
CA ILE A 66 3.19 11.66 1.38
C ILE A 66 3.57 12.84 2.26
N SER A 67 2.56 13.62 2.67
CA SER A 67 2.74 14.67 3.68
C SER A 67 2.34 14.17 5.06
N TYR A 68 3.02 14.68 6.09
CA TYR A 68 2.84 14.25 7.46
C TYR A 68 2.65 15.43 8.40
N GLU A 69 1.88 15.19 9.46
CA GLU A 69 1.89 16.01 10.67
C GLU A 69 2.52 15.23 11.81
N GLU A 70 3.31 15.91 12.64
CA GLU A 70 3.84 15.33 13.87
C GLU A 70 2.88 15.59 15.02
N MET A 71 2.29 14.54 15.57
CA MET A 71 1.40 14.64 16.73
C MET A 71 1.54 13.44 17.66
N PRO A 72 1.37 13.64 18.97
CA PRO A 72 1.28 12.53 19.90
C PRO A 72 -0.06 11.82 19.69
N ILE A 73 -0.03 10.48 19.67
CA ILE A 73 -1.23 9.66 19.50
C ILE A 73 -1.38 8.66 20.65
N GLU A 74 -2.62 8.30 20.96
CA GLU A 74 -2.97 7.24 21.89
C GLU A 74 -4.09 6.35 21.32
N ILE A 75 -4.26 5.19 21.95
CA ILE A 75 -5.24 4.18 21.56
C ILE A 75 -6.25 4.02 22.68
N ILE A 76 -7.53 4.08 22.34
CA ILE A 76 -8.59 3.72 23.28
C ILE A 76 -8.55 2.21 23.51
N THR A 77 -8.38 1.75 24.75
CA THR A 77 -8.21 0.32 25.08
C THR A 77 -9.46 -0.35 25.65
N GLU A 78 -10.53 0.40 25.89
CA GLU A 78 -11.74 -0.09 26.57
C GLU A 78 -13.02 0.56 26.00
N GLY A 79 -14.18 -0.05 26.28
CA GLY A 79 -15.48 0.46 25.88
C GLY A 79 -15.78 0.34 24.38
N GLU A 80 -16.78 1.09 23.91
CA GLU A 80 -17.30 0.99 22.54
C GLU A 80 -16.31 1.45 21.46
N LYS A 81 -15.36 2.31 21.81
CA LYS A 81 -14.36 2.88 20.88
C LYS A 81 -13.01 2.17 20.95
N ILE A 82 -12.96 0.98 21.53
CA ILE A 82 -11.75 0.18 21.62
C ILE A 82 -11.06 0.03 20.26
N GLY A 83 -9.74 0.26 20.23
CA GLY A 83 -8.90 0.21 19.03
C GLY A 83 -8.84 1.52 18.23
N MET A 84 -9.62 2.54 18.57
CA MET A 84 -9.55 3.84 17.90
C MET A 84 -8.24 4.57 18.23
N THR A 85 -7.53 5.03 17.19
CA THR A 85 -6.36 5.91 17.31
C THR A 85 -6.81 7.36 17.35
N ILE A 86 -6.39 8.10 18.38
CA ILE A 86 -6.77 9.51 18.59
C ILE A 86 -5.54 10.37 18.92
N PRO A 87 -5.59 11.70 18.71
CA PRO A 87 -4.60 12.61 19.26
C PRO A 87 -4.54 12.45 20.78
N ALA A 88 -3.34 12.27 21.33
CA ALA A 88 -3.17 12.15 22.76
C ALA A 88 -3.31 13.50 23.45
N THR A 89 -3.89 13.51 24.64
CA THR A 89 -3.96 14.70 25.49
C THR A 89 -2.74 14.89 26.38
N ASP A 90 -1.91 13.86 26.54
CA ASP A 90 -0.69 13.91 27.35
C ASP A 90 0.44 14.69 26.63
N PRO A 91 0.85 15.86 27.14
CA PRO A 91 1.91 16.66 26.54
C PRO A 91 3.31 16.04 26.66
N GLY A 92 3.51 15.06 27.54
CA GLY A 92 4.78 14.34 27.69
C GLY A 92 4.97 13.24 26.66
N ARG A 93 3.93 12.92 25.87
CA ARG A 93 3.98 11.84 24.90
C ARG A 93 4.74 12.24 23.65
N ARG A 94 5.67 11.37 23.22
CA ARG A 94 6.48 11.62 22.03
C ARG A 94 5.59 11.69 20.77
N PRO A 95 5.72 12.72 19.93
CA PRO A 95 5.04 12.80 18.65
C PRO A 95 5.45 11.68 17.67
N VAL A 96 4.52 11.30 16.82
CA VAL A 96 4.76 10.42 15.66
C VAL A 96 4.28 11.12 14.39
N LYS A 97 4.81 10.70 13.24
CA LYS A 97 4.35 11.18 11.94
C LYS A 97 3.04 10.49 11.56
N VAL A 98 1.98 11.27 11.40
CA VAL A 98 0.69 10.83 10.89
C VAL A 98 0.55 11.33 9.46
N ALA A 99 0.28 10.43 8.52
CA ALA A 99 0.08 10.80 7.11
C ALA A 99 -1.22 11.59 6.93
N MET A 100 -1.15 12.76 6.30
CA MET A 100 -2.25 13.73 6.17
C MET A 100 -2.68 13.99 4.73
N ALA A 101 -1.80 13.77 3.76
CA ALA A 101 -2.11 13.79 2.33
C ALA A 101 -1.16 12.86 1.57
N ALA A 102 -1.57 12.47 0.37
CA ALA A 102 -0.75 11.67 -0.53
C ALA A 102 -0.99 12.07 -1.99
N ASP A 103 0.05 11.93 -2.82
CA ASP A 103 -0.07 11.95 -4.27
C ASP A 103 -0.51 10.56 -4.75
N ASN A 104 -1.83 10.38 -4.87
CA ASN A 104 -2.42 9.07 -5.16
C ASN A 104 -1.94 8.51 -6.50
N ASP A 105 -1.90 9.36 -7.55
CA ASP A 105 -1.56 8.93 -8.90
C ASP A 105 -0.09 8.53 -8.98
N ALA A 106 0.80 9.32 -8.35
CA ALA A 106 2.22 8.99 -8.28
C ALA A 106 2.46 7.69 -7.49
N ILE A 107 1.74 7.47 -6.37
CA ILE A 107 1.84 6.24 -5.60
C ILE A 107 1.40 5.01 -6.41
N ILE A 108 0.25 5.10 -7.09
CA ILE A 108 -0.26 4.02 -7.94
C ILE A 108 0.77 3.71 -9.04
N LYS A 109 1.28 4.75 -9.71
CA LYS A 109 2.28 4.61 -10.76
C LYS A 109 3.55 3.93 -10.22
N THR A 110 4.14 4.44 -9.14
CA THR A 110 5.36 3.89 -8.56
C THR A 110 5.18 2.43 -8.16
N PHE A 111 4.03 2.09 -7.54
CA PHE A 111 3.72 0.70 -7.21
C PHE A 111 3.65 -0.20 -8.44
N LEU A 112 2.89 0.21 -9.47
CA LEU A 112 2.72 -0.59 -10.69
C LEU A 112 4.02 -0.74 -11.47
N ASP A 113 4.86 0.30 -11.52
CA ASP A 113 6.18 0.25 -12.14
C ASP A 113 7.07 -0.81 -11.46
N ILE A 114 7.13 -0.80 -10.12
CA ILE A 114 7.88 -1.80 -9.34
C ILE A 114 7.34 -3.22 -9.58
N CYS A 115 6.01 -3.39 -9.58
CA CYS A 115 5.38 -4.68 -9.87
C CYS A 115 5.68 -5.14 -11.30
N GLY A 116 5.75 -4.20 -12.25
CA GLY A 116 6.09 -4.46 -13.64
C GLY A 116 7.50 -5.00 -13.83
N GLU A 117 8.43 -4.69 -12.94
CA GLU A 117 9.81 -5.18 -12.97
C GLU A 117 10.04 -6.47 -12.17
N SER A 118 9.00 -7.02 -11.52
CA SER A 118 9.17 -8.09 -10.54
C SER A 118 9.81 -9.37 -11.10
N ASP A 119 9.45 -9.78 -12.31
CA ASP A 119 10.09 -10.95 -12.95
C ASP A 119 11.55 -10.69 -13.31
N THR A 120 11.89 -9.48 -13.75
CA THR A 120 13.28 -9.08 -14.00
C THR A 120 14.09 -9.16 -12.71
N ILE A 121 13.56 -8.60 -11.61
CA ILE A 121 14.19 -8.64 -10.28
C ILE A 121 14.38 -10.08 -9.80
N LYS A 122 13.36 -10.95 -9.97
CA LYS A 122 13.43 -12.37 -9.63
C LYS A 122 14.53 -13.07 -10.41
N ASN A 123 14.57 -12.88 -11.73
CA ASN A 123 15.53 -13.56 -12.60
C ASN A 123 16.97 -13.14 -12.30
N HIS A 124 17.22 -11.85 -12.04
CA HIS A 124 18.53 -11.37 -11.62
C HIS A 124 19.00 -12.05 -10.33
N ARG A 125 18.14 -12.13 -9.31
CA ARG A 125 18.46 -12.81 -8.04
C ARG A 125 18.79 -14.29 -8.22
N LEU A 126 18.09 -14.97 -9.12
CA LEU A 126 18.38 -16.37 -9.44
C LEU A 126 19.77 -16.49 -10.11
N GLN A 127 20.13 -15.61 -11.04
CA GLN A 127 21.43 -15.63 -11.71
C GLN A 127 22.60 -15.34 -10.74
N ASP A 128 22.45 -14.39 -9.83
CA ASP A 128 23.45 -14.08 -8.81
C ASP A 128 23.74 -15.28 -7.91
N ASN A 129 22.69 -16.00 -7.49
CA ASN A 129 22.81 -17.17 -6.61
C ASN A 129 23.46 -18.39 -7.29
N HIS A 130 23.42 -18.48 -8.63
CA HIS A 130 24.08 -19.55 -9.37
C HIS A 130 25.53 -19.23 -9.75
N SER A 131 25.98 -17.97 -9.57
CA SER A 131 27.35 -17.53 -9.88
C SER A 131 28.31 -17.65 -8.70
N THR A 132 27.81 -17.99 -7.52
CA THR A 132 28.59 -18.17 -6.27
C THR A 132 28.78 -19.64 -5.85
N GLY A 133 28.50 -20.60 -6.74
CA GLY A 133 28.61 -22.05 -6.51
C GLY A 133 29.80 -22.69 -7.22
#